data_AF-A0A0B4GMY9-F1
#
_entry.id   AF-A0A0B4GMY9-F1
#
_cell.length_a   1.000
_cell.length_b   1.000
_cell.length_c   1.000
_cell.angle_alpha   90.00
_cell.angle_beta   90.00
_cell.angle_gamma   90.00
#
_symmetry.space_group_name_H-M   'P 1'
#
loop_
_entity.id
_entity.type
_entity.pdbx_description
1 polymer ?
#
loop_
_entity_poly.entity_id
_entity_poly.type
_entity_poly.pdbx_seq_one_letter_code
_entity_poly.pdbx_strand_id
1 'polypeptide(L)'
;MARLSDAARIAVAIIVTLLGVCHAATTFKFCNEASAKEYAYNPPPERLIAPRRNCDHSKHSSPQRCIYRPPGSRLASIPVGNTGKLAVFMPDEVDAATVEHAVIIVAGKLSNAGQYWHRLQNVTALHAARPDKTRRKTISVAPLLFSDRYTPGLHGDGHLSWSGPRAWIAGGAANFPPGSNATSIDALEALADEFACSGKYPLLTNVTFVGQSAGGQLVQRYAALARDRPSCRAHVRYVQNNPATCSYFTADRPSSVQGKALPPARSCAESNLWPFGFDGFPGTAAGTLAPVDYFRQYASRDVVATVGYRDTNPCSGDQACQAVLQGGHKRRDRNLIWYRYVHELARTGENLTGFPGTFADLPDWGPASENRVGLRLALAKDAGHEFAQIFSTPVGQSALFDDVDVLEGWRPGK
;
A
#
# COMPACT_ATOMS: atom_id res chain seq x y z
N MET A 1 -59.70 -11.86 47.94
CA MET A 1 -58.82 -11.37 46.85
C MET A 1 -57.95 -10.24 47.41
N ALA A 2 -56.81 -10.61 47.99
CA ALA A 2 -55.95 -9.68 48.72
C ALA A 2 -55.01 -8.93 47.76
N ARG A 3 -54.98 -7.60 47.92
CA ARG A 3 -54.11 -6.67 47.19
C ARG A 3 -52.66 -6.89 47.60
N LEU A 4 -51.80 -7.16 46.62
CA LEU A 4 -50.35 -7.12 46.77
C LEU A 4 -49.89 -5.67 46.97
N SER A 5 -48.96 -5.47 47.91
CA SER A 5 -48.43 -4.19 48.38
C SER A 5 -47.44 -3.55 47.39
N ASP A 6 -47.33 -2.22 47.47
CA ASP A 6 -46.50 -1.34 46.62
C ASP A 6 -44.99 -1.64 46.60
N ALA A 7 -44.51 -2.62 47.39
CA ALA A 7 -43.11 -3.04 47.38
C ALA A 7 -42.71 -3.84 46.13
N ALA A 8 -43.67 -4.45 45.41
CA ALA A 8 -43.37 -5.27 44.23
C ALA A 8 -43.20 -4.47 42.93
N ARG A 9 -43.60 -3.18 42.89
CA ARG A 9 -43.43 -2.31 41.71
C ARG A 9 -42.07 -1.61 41.65
N ILE A 10 -41.33 -1.56 42.77
CA ILE A 10 -40.01 -0.91 42.84
C ILE A 10 -38.88 -1.88 42.43
N ALA A 11 -39.09 -3.21 42.54
CA ALA A 11 -38.09 -4.20 42.15
C ALA A 11 -37.95 -4.38 40.62
N VAL A 12 -38.95 -4.00 39.83
CA VAL A 12 -38.88 -4.08 38.34
C VAL A 12 -38.27 -2.81 37.72
N ALA A 13 -38.26 -1.69 38.46
CA ALA A 13 -37.64 -0.45 38.00
C ALA A 13 -36.13 -0.34 38.31
N ILE A 14 -35.58 -1.22 39.18
CA ILE A 14 -34.16 -1.21 39.57
C ILE A 14 -33.32 -2.26 38.82
N ILE A 15 -33.95 -3.26 38.18
CA ILE A 15 -33.22 -4.26 37.37
C ILE A 15 -33.04 -3.81 35.91
N VAL A 16 -33.73 -2.76 35.45
CA VAL A 16 -33.54 -2.17 34.10
C VAL A 16 -32.40 -1.14 34.06
N THR A 17 -31.83 -0.76 35.20
CA THR A 17 -30.79 0.27 35.32
C THR A 17 -29.38 -0.26 35.59
N LEU A 18 -29.12 -1.56 35.32
CA LEU A 18 -27.80 -2.18 35.48
C LEU A 18 -27.35 -3.08 34.31
N LEU A 19 -28.05 -3.02 33.18
CA LEU A 19 -27.63 -3.61 31.90
C LEU A 19 -27.49 -2.56 30.79
N GLY A 20 -27.18 -1.32 31.18
CA GLY A 20 -26.58 -0.34 30.30
C GLY A 20 -25.10 -0.66 30.11
N VAL A 21 -24.77 -1.77 29.44
CA VAL A 21 -23.52 -1.82 28.69
C VAL A 21 -23.75 -0.84 27.54
N CYS A 22 -23.54 0.45 27.84
CA CYS A 22 -23.13 1.40 26.84
C CYS A 22 -21.88 0.78 26.21
N HIS A 23 -22.08 0.05 25.11
CA HIS A 23 -21.10 0.05 24.05
C HIS A 23 -20.99 1.51 23.66
N ALA A 24 -20.13 2.24 24.37
CA ALA A 24 -19.67 3.53 23.91
C ALA A 24 -19.09 3.21 22.55
N ALA A 25 -19.85 3.49 21.48
CA ALA A 25 -19.37 3.37 20.14
C ALA A 25 -18.08 4.19 20.14
N THR A 26 -16.92 3.54 20.09
CA THR A 26 -15.65 4.25 20.28
C THR A 26 -15.47 5.08 19.01
N THR A 27 -15.99 6.31 19.04
CA THR A 27 -15.88 7.26 17.95
C THR A 27 -14.42 7.57 17.76
N PHE A 28 -13.95 7.50 16.51
CA PHE A 28 -12.58 7.83 16.16
C PHE A 28 -12.10 9.13 16.83
N LYS A 29 -10.95 9.08 17.47
CA LYS A 29 -10.35 10.25 18.12
C LYS A 29 -9.66 11.14 17.07
N PHE A 30 -10.41 12.08 16.48
CA PHE A 30 -9.86 13.04 15.53
C PHE A 30 -9.06 14.16 16.19
N CYS A 31 -8.10 14.71 15.45
CA CYS A 31 -7.34 15.88 15.90
C CYS A 31 -8.22 17.13 15.94
N ASN A 32 -8.04 17.97 16.95
CA ASN A 32 -8.58 19.34 16.93
C ASN A 32 -7.79 20.21 15.92
N GLU A 33 -8.28 21.41 15.60
CA GLU A 33 -7.66 22.29 14.60
C GLU A 33 -6.18 22.59 14.88
N ALA A 34 -5.81 22.85 16.14
CA ALA A 34 -4.44 23.13 16.53
C ALA A 34 -3.51 21.91 16.29
N SER A 35 -3.94 20.72 16.70
CA SER A 35 -3.19 19.47 16.50
C SER A 35 -3.16 19.07 15.02
N ALA A 36 -4.23 19.38 14.28
CA ALA A 36 -4.31 19.11 12.85
C ALA A 36 -3.22 19.87 12.06
N LYS A 37 -2.80 21.07 12.51
CA LYS A 37 -1.67 21.80 11.92
C LYS A 37 -0.32 21.09 12.11
N GLU A 38 -0.14 20.33 13.20
CA GLU A 38 1.07 19.51 13.43
C GLU A 38 1.14 18.33 12.45
N TYR A 39 -0.02 17.75 12.12
CA TYR A 39 -0.13 16.64 11.16
C TYR A 39 -0.33 17.10 9.70
N ALA A 40 -0.59 18.39 9.48
CA ALA A 40 -0.70 18.96 8.14
C ALA A 40 0.64 18.82 7.41
N TYR A 41 0.59 18.37 6.17
CA TYR A 41 1.80 18.15 5.38
C TYR A 41 2.40 19.49 4.94
N ASN A 42 3.61 19.78 5.42
CA ASN A 42 4.50 20.75 4.80
C ASN A 42 5.50 20.00 3.91
N PRO A 43 5.46 20.17 2.57
CA PRO A 43 6.46 19.56 1.71
C PRO A 43 7.85 20.07 2.11
N PRO A 44 8.85 19.19 2.28
CA PRO A 44 10.20 19.65 2.51
C PRO A 44 10.65 20.50 1.31
N PRO A 45 11.43 21.58 1.52
CA PRO A 45 11.96 22.36 0.41
C PRO A 45 12.74 21.45 -0.55
N GLU A 46 12.64 21.74 -1.86
CA GLU A 46 13.23 20.98 -2.98
C GLU A 46 14.75 20.70 -2.86
N ARG A 47 15.44 21.41 -1.95
CA ARG A 47 16.88 21.28 -1.76
C ARG A 47 17.21 20.21 -0.71
N LEU A 48 17.72 19.10 -1.24
CA LEU A 48 18.75 18.25 -0.63
C LEU A 48 18.34 17.57 0.69
N ILE A 49 17.67 16.42 0.59
CA ILE A 49 17.98 15.35 1.56
C ILE A 49 19.40 14.90 1.24
N ALA A 50 20.39 15.58 1.79
CA ALA A 50 21.76 15.11 1.77
C ALA A 50 21.75 13.65 2.26
N PRO A 51 22.47 12.72 1.58
CA PRO A 51 22.58 11.37 2.08
C PRO A 51 23.13 11.46 3.51
N ARG A 52 22.32 11.04 4.50
CA ARG A 52 22.82 10.93 5.86
C ARG A 52 23.95 9.92 5.81
N ARG A 53 25.18 10.39 6.08
CA ARG A 53 26.36 9.52 6.16
C ARG A 53 26.43 8.79 7.50
N ASN A 54 25.77 9.29 8.52
CA ASN A 54 25.68 8.68 9.84
C ASN A 54 24.27 8.10 10.06
N CYS A 55 24.18 6.78 10.20
CA CYS A 55 22.92 6.05 10.45
C CYS A 55 22.60 5.85 11.95
N ASP A 56 23.48 6.27 12.86
CA ASP A 56 23.37 6.03 14.32
C ASP A 56 22.23 6.84 14.99
N HIS A 57 21.66 7.80 14.27
CA HIS A 57 20.57 8.67 14.76
C HIS A 57 19.32 8.59 13.86
N SER A 58 18.78 7.40 13.67
CA SER A 58 17.43 7.26 13.11
C SER A 58 16.40 7.67 14.17
N LYS A 59 15.94 8.92 14.13
CA LYS A 59 14.80 9.36 14.95
C LYS A 59 13.57 8.51 14.58
N HIS A 60 13.11 7.70 15.51
CA HIS A 60 11.83 6.99 15.36
C HIS A 60 10.69 8.00 15.53
N SER A 61 9.74 8.01 14.61
CA SER A 61 8.52 8.81 14.76
C SER A 61 7.74 8.34 15.98
N SER A 62 7.25 9.30 16.77
CA SER A 62 6.34 9.05 17.88
C SER A 62 4.99 8.52 17.37
N PRO A 63 4.25 7.75 18.19
CA PRO A 63 2.88 7.38 17.88
C PRO A 63 1.97 8.61 17.70
N GLN A 64 0.95 8.48 16.87
CA GLN A 64 -0.09 9.49 16.69
C GLN A 64 -0.95 9.59 17.94
N ARG A 65 -1.34 10.82 18.31
CA ARG A 65 -2.21 11.09 19.48
C ARG A 65 -3.69 11.22 19.11
N CYS A 66 -3.95 11.41 17.83
CA CYS A 66 -5.25 11.59 17.20
C CYS A 66 -5.15 11.29 15.71
N ILE A 67 -6.29 11.06 15.06
CA ILE A 67 -6.39 10.86 13.62
C ILE A 67 -6.52 12.21 12.94
N TYR A 68 -5.59 12.54 12.03
CA TYR A 68 -5.75 13.69 11.16
C TYR A 68 -6.84 13.41 10.11
N ARG A 69 -7.94 14.17 10.16
CA ARG A 69 -8.98 14.17 9.14
C ARG A 69 -8.75 15.35 8.18
N PRO A 70 -8.35 15.09 6.93
CA PRO A 70 -8.22 16.14 5.92
C PRO A 70 -9.53 16.90 5.68
N PRO A 71 -9.47 18.20 5.37
CA PRO A 71 -10.64 18.93 4.89
C PRO A 71 -11.26 18.28 3.65
N GLY A 72 -12.59 18.23 3.59
CA GLY A 72 -13.35 17.60 2.50
C GLY A 72 -13.32 16.08 2.49
N SER A 73 -12.92 15.45 3.60
CA SER A 73 -12.90 13.99 3.74
C SER A 73 -13.66 13.49 4.97
N ARG A 74 -14.32 12.35 4.80
CA ARG A 74 -14.92 11.54 5.86
C ARG A 74 -14.15 10.24 6.04
N LEU A 75 -14.29 9.65 7.21
CA LEU A 75 -13.81 8.31 7.49
C LEU A 75 -14.97 7.32 7.35
N ALA A 76 -14.96 6.56 6.26
CA ALA A 76 -15.91 5.49 5.97
C ALA A 76 -15.48 4.17 6.64
N SER A 77 -16.43 3.25 6.79
CA SER A 77 -16.16 1.88 7.22
C SER A 77 -16.54 0.93 6.10
N ILE A 78 -15.56 0.18 5.57
CA ILE A 78 -15.78 -0.85 4.55
C ILE A 78 -15.67 -2.22 5.22
N PRO A 79 -16.70 -3.08 5.17
CA PRO A 79 -16.61 -4.42 5.74
C PRO A 79 -15.47 -5.24 5.14
N VAL A 80 -14.76 -6.01 5.96
CA VAL A 80 -13.71 -6.93 5.51
C VAL A 80 -14.09 -8.34 5.97
N GLY A 81 -14.65 -9.11 5.05
CA GLY A 81 -15.26 -10.39 5.38
C GLY A 81 -16.28 -10.25 6.52
N ASN A 82 -16.27 -11.22 7.45
CA ASN A 82 -17.16 -11.24 8.62
C ASN A 82 -16.45 -10.85 9.93
N THR A 83 -15.18 -10.45 9.88
CA THR A 83 -14.32 -10.36 11.07
C THR A 83 -13.91 -8.94 11.45
N GLY A 84 -14.14 -7.96 10.58
CA GLY A 84 -13.90 -6.56 10.91
C GLY A 84 -14.26 -5.60 9.79
N LYS A 85 -13.81 -4.36 9.96
CA LYS A 85 -14.05 -3.25 9.04
C LYS A 85 -12.75 -2.51 8.78
N LEU A 86 -12.55 -2.04 7.56
CA LEU A 86 -11.46 -1.13 7.21
C LEU A 86 -11.95 0.31 7.36
N ALA A 87 -11.20 1.14 8.09
CA ALA A 87 -11.42 2.57 8.12
C ALA A 87 -10.79 3.21 6.88
N VAL A 88 -11.55 4.01 6.14
CA VAL A 88 -11.15 4.50 4.81
C VAL A 88 -11.49 5.97 4.64
N PHE A 89 -10.48 6.81 4.41
CA PHE A 89 -10.72 8.19 4.03
C PHE A 89 -11.24 8.27 2.60
N MET A 90 -12.32 9.02 2.42
CA MET A 90 -12.99 9.27 1.14
C MET A 90 -13.51 10.72 1.13
N PRO A 91 -13.87 11.28 -0.03
CA PRO A 91 -14.52 12.58 -0.06
C PRO A 91 -15.80 12.58 0.79
N ASP A 92 -16.06 13.69 1.50
CA ASP A 92 -17.25 13.86 2.33
C ASP A 92 -18.54 13.64 1.52
N GLU A 93 -18.56 14.20 0.32
CA GLU A 93 -19.64 14.07 -0.65
C GLU A 93 -19.14 13.35 -1.90
N VAL A 94 -19.84 12.29 -2.31
CA VAL A 94 -19.55 11.54 -3.54
C VAL A 94 -20.87 11.19 -4.21
N ASP A 95 -21.09 11.71 -5.42
CA ASP A 95 -22.12 11.17 -6.31
C ASP A 95 -21.57 9.92 -7.02
N ALA A 96 -21.87 8.76 -6.44
CA ALA A 96 -21.37 7.47 -6.89
C ALA A 96 -21.76 7.16 -8.35
N ALA A 97 -22.87 7.72 -8.84
CA ALA A 97 -23.32 7.51 -10.22
C ALA A 97 -22.40 8.18 -11.25
N THR A 98 -21.60 9.16 -10.83
CA THR A 98 -20.71 9.91 -11.73
C THR A 98 -19.25 9.44 -11.69
N VAL A 99 -18.85 8.68 -10.68
CA VAL A 99 -17.44 8.29 -10.50
C VAL A 99 -17.01 7.31 -11.59
N GLU A 100 -15.90 7.64 -12.26
CA GLU A 100 -15.32 6.83 -13.33
C GLU A 100 -13.99 6.17 -12.93
N HIS A 101 -13.29 6.73 -11.92
CA HIS A 101 -11.99 6.25 -11.46
C HIS A 101 -11.84 6.42 -9.95
N ALA A 102 -11.47 5.35 -9.24
CA ALA A 102 -11.04 5.44 -7.84
C ALA A 102 -9.51 5.27 -7.75
N VAL A 103 -8.82 6.25 -7.16
CA VAL A 103 -7.39 6.12 -6.83
C VAL A 103 -7.26 5.90 -5.33
N ILE A 104 -6.73 4.75 -4.95
CA ILE A 104 -6.60 4.27 -3.58
C ILE A 104 -5.15 4.37 -3.14
N ILE A 105 -4.84 5.25 -2.20
CA ILE A 105 -3.48 5.44 -1.68
C ILE A 105 -3.24 4.73 -0.34
N VAL A 106 -2.35 3.73 -0.36
CA VAL A 106 -1.85 3.06 0.84
C VAL A 106 -0.66 3.84 1.38
N ALA A 107 -0.83 4.40 2.58
CA ALA A 107 0.18 5.22 3.24
C ALA A 107 1.46 4.44 3.61
N GLY A 108 2.50 5.18 3.98
CA GLY A 108 3.72 4.62 4.57
C GLY A 108 3.51 4.03 5.97
N LYS A 109 4.60 3.57 6.60
CA LYS A 109 4.56 2.77 7.85
C LYS A 109 3.90 3.45 9.05
N LEU A 110 3.70 4.77 8.99
CA LEU A 110 3.24 5.58 10.12
C LEU A 110 1.72 5.57 10.30
N SER A 111 0.97 4.85 9.47
CA SER A 111 -0.50 4.80 9.52
C SER A 111 -1.14 6.20 9.42
N ASN A 112 -0.53 7.12 8.67
CA ASN A 112 -0.98 8.50 8.52
C ASN A 112 -1.81 8.70 7.25
N ALA A 113 -2.83 7.85 7.04
CA ALA A 113 -3.63 7.80 5.81
C ALA A 113 -4.28 9.14 5.44
N GLY A 114 -4.73 9.93 6.42
CA GLY A 114 -5.28 11.27 6.15
C GLY A 114 -4.28 12.18 5.42
N GLN A 115 -3.00 12.18 5.82
CA GLN A 115 -1.99 12.98 5.10
C GLN A 115 -1.81 12.51 3.66
N TYR A 116 -1.86 11.20 3.43
CA TYR A 116 -1.73 10.63 2.07
C TYR A 116 -2.97 10.88 1.23
N TRP A 117 -4.17 10.84 1.81
CA TRP A 117 -5.41 11.25 1.15
C TRP A 117 -5.31 12.70 0.69
N HIS A 118 -4.87 13.62 1.57
CA HIS A 118 -4.71 15.03 1.21
C HIS A 118 -3.68 15.24 0.09
N ARG A 119 -2.55 14.53 0.15
CA ARG A 119 -1.54 14.56 -0.93
C ARG A 119 -2.09 14.03 -2.26
N LEU A 120 -2.83 12.93 -2.22
CA LEU A 120 -3.46 12.37 -3.41
C LEU A 120 -4.51 13.34 -3.97
N GLN A 121 -5.29 14.01 -3.10
CA GLN A 121 -6.28 14.97 -3.53
C GLN A 121 -5.65 16.15 -4.29
N ASN A 122 -4.47 16.62 -3.86
CA ASN A 122 -3.72 17.65 -4.60
C ASN A 122 -3.23 17.13 -5.97
N VAL A 123 -2.77 15.88 -6.04
CA VAL A 123 -2.36 15.21 -7.30
C VAL A 123 -3.54 15.04 -8.26
N THR A 124 -4.71 14.65 -7.75
CA THR A 124 -5.95 14.51 -8.52
C THR A 124 -6.45 15.87 -9.01
N ALA A 125 -6.37 16.92 -8.17
CA ALA A 125 -6.72 18.29 -8.58
C ALA A 125 -5.78 18.82 -9.67
N LEU A 126 -4.47 18.56 -9.53
CA LEU A 126 -3.48 18.89 -10.56
C LEU A 126 -3.79 18.17 -11.89
N HIS A 127 -4.21 16.91 -11.82
CA HIS A 127 -4.63 16.16 -13.01
C HIS A 127 -5.86 16.80 -13.67
N ALA A 128 -6.88 17.10 -12.87
CA ALA A 128 -8.13 17.71 -13.34
C ALA A 128 -7.92 19.09 -13.98
N ALA A 129 -6.89 19.83 -13.59
CA ALA A 129 -6.57 21.14 -14.16
C ALA A 129 -5.89 21.09 -15.55
N ARG A 130 -5.48 19.92 -16.06
CA ARG A 130 -4.79 19.81 -17.36
C ARG A 130 -5.74 20.07 -18.54
N PRO A 131 -5.34 20.85 -19.55
CA PRO A 131 -6.24 21.28 -20.64
C PRO A 131 -6.64 20.17 -21.63
N ASP A 132 -5.83 19.12 -21.82
CA ASP A 132 -5.88 18.27 -23.02
C ASP A 132 -6.36 16.81 -22.80
N LYS A 133 -7.04 16.48 -21.69
CA LYS A 133 -7.52 15.10 -21.44
C LYS A 133 -9.02 15.06 -21.18
N THR A 134 -9.69 14.05 -21.75
CA THR A 134 -11.05 13.65 -21.35
C THR A 134 -11.02 13.30 -19.86
N ARG A 135 -11.61 14.17 -19.05
CA ARG A 135 -11.46 14.10 -17.59
C ARG A 135 -12.44 13.10 -17.03
N ARG A 136 -11.91 11.99 -16.48
CA ARG A 136 -12.71 11.12 -15.61
C ARG A 136 -13.06 11.85 -14.33
N LYS A 137 -14.26 11.59 -13.82
CA LYS A 137 -14.60 11.91 -12.43
C LYS A 137 -13.85 10.96 -11.49
N THR A 138 -12.73 11.44 -10.97
CA THR A 138 -11.85 10.68 -10.09
C THR A 138 -12.09 10.99 -8.62
N ILE A 139 -12.16 9.95 -7.78
CA ILE A 139 -12.17 10.09 -6.31
C ILE A 139 -10.86 9.60 -5.69
N SER A 140 -10.41 10.31 -4.66
CA SER A 140 -9.26 9.92 -3.84
C SER A 140 -9.72 9.09 -2.65
N VAL A 141 -9.07 7.95 -2.39
CA VAL A 141 -9.42 7.01 -1.31
C VAL A 141 -8.15 6.65 -0.56
N ALA A 142 -8.18 6.56 0.78
CA ALA A 142 -6.99 6.15 1.55
C ALA A 142 -7.36 5.25 2.74
N PRO A 143 -7.06 3.94 2.70
CA PRO A 143 -7.28 3.07 3.85
C PRO A 143 -6.34 3.41 5.00
N LEU A 144 -6.89 3.40 6.21
CA LEU A 144 -6.18 3.62 7.45
C LEU A 144 -5.85 2.26 8.09
N LEU A 145 -4.64 1.77 7.81
CA LEU A 145 -4.10 0.55 8.43
C LEU A 145 -3.60 0.89 9.84
N PHE A 146 -4.46 0.78 10.84
CA PHE A 146 -4.10 1.03 12.24
C PHE A 146 -2.99 0.09 12.71
N SER A 147 -2.14 0.56 13.63
CA SER A 147 -1.22 -0.32 14.32
C SER A 147 -0.97 0.10 15.76
N ASP A 148 -0.70 -0.88 16.62
CA ASP A 148 -0.39 -0.64 18.04
C ASP A 148 0.86 0.25 18.20
N ARG A 149 1.77 0.19 17.23
CA ARG A 149 2.98 1.02 17.22
C ARG A 149 2.72 2.51 16.96
N TYR A 150 1.83 2.84 16.02
CA TYR A 150 1.72 4.21 15.50
C TYR A 150 0.36 4.86 15.72
N THR A 151 -0.66 4.08 16.04
CA THR A 151 -2.02 4.58 16.31
C THR A 151 -2.64 3.82 17.49
N PRO A 152 -1.94 3.67 18.63
CA PRO A 152 -2.44 2.92 19.78
C PRO A 152 -3.76 3.52 20.27
N GLY A 153 -4.81 2.70 20.39
CA GLY A 153 -6.12 3.10 20.88
C GLY A 153 -6.87 4.11 19.98
N LEU A 154 -6.45 4.27 18.72
CA LEU A 154 -7.15 5.15 17.76
C LEU A 154 -8.10 4.41 16.82
N HIS A 155 -8.03 3.08 16.76
CA HIS A 155 -8.98 2.30 15.97
C HIS A 155 -10.39 2.40 16.58
N GLY A 156 -11.40 2.50 15.72
CA GLY A 156 -12.81 2.46 16.13
C GLY A 156 -13.29 1.03 16.38
N ASP A 157 -14.54 0.91 16.81
CA ASP A 157 -15.14 -0.40 17.09
C ASP A 157 -15.24 -1.28 15.85
N GLY A 158 -14.67 -2.47 15.94
CA GLY A 158 -14.65 -3.41 14.82
C GLY A 158 -13.64 -3.07 13.73
N HIS A 159 -12.86 -1.99 13.84
CA HIS A 159 -11.91 -1.58 12.80
C HIS A 159 -10.58 -2.29 12.91
N LEU A 160 -10.13 -2.89 11.81
CA LEU A 160 -8.89 -3.67 11.78
C LEU A 160 -7.68 -2.86 12.29
N SER A 161 -6.96 -3.45 13.23
CA SER A 161 -5.65 -2.96 13.72
C SER A 161 -4.65 -4.12 13.72
N TRP A 162 -3.38 -3.78 13.54
CA TRP A 162 -2.27 -4.74 13.52
C TRP A 162 -1.29 -4.47 14.66
N SER A 163 -0.60 -5.52 15.12
CA SER A 163 0.41 -5.42 16.19
C SER A 163 1.54 -4.44 15.87
N GLY A 164 1.77 -4.20 14.58
CA GLY A 164 2.72 -3.21 14.11
C GLY A 164 2.71 -3.09 12.60
N PRO A 165 3.49 -2.14 12.05
CA PRO A 165 3.61 -1.96 10.61
C PRO A 165 4.08 -3.21 9.89
N ARG A 166 5.02 -3.98 10.49
CA ARG A 166 5.55 -5.19 9.85
C ARG A 166 4.45 -6.22 9.55
N ALA A 167 3.46 -6.36 10.42
CA ALA A 167 2.37 -7.32 10.24
C ALA A 167 1.52 -6.97 9.01
N TRP A 168 1.01 -5.72 8.91
CA TRP A 168 0.22 -5.35 7.74
C TRP A 168 1.06 -5.17 6.47
N ILE A 169 2.33 -4.75 6.58
CA ILE A 169 3.24 -4.66 5.42
C ILE A 169 3.41 -6.04 4.78
N ALA A 170 3.53 -7.08 5.62
CA ALA A 170 3.70 -8.46 5.19
C ALA A 170 2.41 -9.13 4.69
N GLY A 171 1.27 -8.43 4.57
CA GLY A 171 0.03 -9.10 4.22
C GLY A 171 -0.54 -9.95 5.36
N GLY A 172 -0.12 -9.73 6.61
CA GLY A 172 -0.51 -10.56 7.76
C GLY A 172 -1.87 -10.22 8.35
N ALA A 173 -2.38 -11.10 9.21
CA ALA A 173 -3.63 -10.93 9.95
C ALA A 173 -3.59 -9.74 10.92
N ALA A 174 -4.72 -9.06 11.03
CA ALA A 174 -4.99 -8.06 12.06
C ALA A 174 -5.09 -8.74 13.44
N ASN A 175 -4.64 -8.06 14.50
CA ASN A 175 -4.83 -8.51 15.88
C ASN A 175 -6.09 -7.92 16.54
N PHE A 176 -6.78 -7.00 15.85
CA PHE A 176 -8.07 -6.46 16.26
C PHE A 176 -9.09 -6.50 15.10
N PRO A 177 -10.38 -6.79 15.36
CA PRO A 177 -10.94 -7.27 16.63
C PRO A 177 -10.26 -8.54 17.14
N PRO A 178 -10.25 -8.82 18.45
CA PRO A 178 -9.61 -10.03 18.97
C PRO A 178 -10.15 -11.29 18.26
N GLY A 179 -9.24 -12.17 17.83
CA GLY A 179 -9.59 -13.35 17.04
C GLY A 179 -9.83 -13.10 15.55
N SER A 180 -9.64 -11.87 15.06
CA SER A 180 -9.68 -11.59 13.63
C SER A 180 -8.60 -12.38 12.89
N ASN A 181 -8.99 -12.95 11.75
CA ASN A 181 -8.10 -13.56 10.77
C ASN A 181 -7.98 -12.73 9.48
N ALA A 182 -8.63 -11.56 9.42
CA ALA A 182 -8.56 -10.70 8.24
C ALA A 182 -7.15 -10.15 8.07
N THR A 183 -6.58 -10.38 6.90
CA THR A 183 -5.27 -9.88 6.52
C THR A 183 -5.35 -8.47 5.94
N SER A 184 -4.19 -7.80 5.82
CA SER A 184 -4.13 -6.55 5.05
C SER A 184 -4.31 -6.78 3.54
N ILE A 185 -4.14 -8.02 3.05
CA ILE A 185 -4.55 -8.40 1.69
C ILE A 185 -6.07 -8.43 1.59
N ASP A 186 -6.77 -9.04 2.55
CA ASP A 186 -8.24 -9.04 2.60
C ASP A 186 -8.80 -7.62 2.71
N ALA A 187 -8.11 -6.74 3.43
CA ALA A 187 -8.47 -5.32 3.51
C ALA A 187 -8.39 -4.62 2.13
N LEU A 188 -7.37 -4.91 1.32
CA LEU A 188 -7.29 -4.36 -0.04
C LEU A 188 -8.28 -5.04 -1.00
N GLU A 189 -8.52 -6.34 -0.84
CA GLU A 189 -9.57 -7.07 -1.56
C GLU A 189 -10.96 -6.49 -1.31
N ALA A 190 -11.27 -6.08 -0.08
CA ALA A 190 -12.53 -5.42 0.25
C ALA A 190 -12.69 -4.06 -0.46
N LEU A 191 -11.60 -3.33 -0.68
CA LEU A 191 -11.64 -2.10 -1.50
C LEU A 191 -11.83 -2.42 -2.98
N ALA A 192 -11.19 -3.48 -3.49
CA ALA A 192 -11.43 -3.93 -4.85
C ALA A 192 -12.88 -4.40 -5.04
N ASP A 193 -13.46 -5.09 -4.05
CA ASP A 193 -14.87 -5.48 -4.04
C ASP A 193 -15.80 -4.25 -4.07
N GLU A 194 -15.54 -3.26 -3.21
CA GLU A 194 -16.32 -2.01 -3.11
C GLU A 194 -16.29 -1.21 -4.42
N PHE A 195 -15.11 -1.01 -5.02
CA PHE A 195 -14.95 -0.09 -6.14
C PHE A 195 -14.99 -0.76 -7.51
N ALA A 196 -14.39 -1.95 -7.68
CA ALA A 196 -14.27 -2.59 -8.99
C ALA A 196 -15.43 -3.53 -9.33
N CYS A 197 -16.08 -4.10 -8.31
CA CYS A 197 -17.01 -5.22 -8.47
C CYS A 197 -18.44 -4.92 -7.99
N SER A 198 -18.64 -3.88 -7.19
CA SER A 198 -19.98 -3.53 -6.70
C SER A 198 -20.78 -2.73 -7.74
N GLY A 199 -22.11 -2.85 -7.70
CA GLY A 199 -23.02 -2.00 -8.51
C GLY A 199 -23.15 -0.56 -8.01
N LYS A 200 -22.41 -0.18 -6.95
CA LYS A 200 -22.52 1.14 -6.32
C LYS A 200 -21.98 2.28 -7.21
N TYR A 201 -20.99 1.98 -8.04
CA TYR A 201 -20.31 2.94 -8.91
C TYR A 201 -20.51 2.53 -10.39
N PRO A 202 -21.68 2.82 -10.99
CA PRO A 202 -22.08 2.24 -12.29
C PRO A 202 -21.23 2.71 -13.49
N LEU A 203 -20.56 3.87 -13.40
CA LEU A 203 -19.66 4.40 -14.43
C LEU A 203 -18.17 4.12 -14.16
N LEU A 204 -17.84 3.50 -13.02
CA LEU A 204 -16.46 3.25 -12.65
C LEU A 204 -15.87 2.16 -13.54
N THR A 205 -14.83 2.54 -14.26
CA THR A 205 -14.10 1.66 -15.19
C THR A 205 -12.67 1.41 -14.74
N ASN A 206 -12.15 2.18 -13.78
CA ASN A 206 -10.77 2.09 -13.34
C ASN A 206 -10.62 2.17 -11.82
N VAL A 207 -9.79 1.29 -11.26
CA VAL A 207 -9.32 1.35 -9.88
C VAL A 207 -7.80 1.31 -9.88
N THR A 208 -7.16 2.27 -9.22
CA THR A 208 -5.70 2.30 -9.09
C THR A 208 -5.30 2.23 -7.64
N PHE A 209 -4.66 1.14 -7.24
CA PHE A 209 -4.00 1.04 -5.94
C PHE A 209 -2.59 1.62 -6.07
N VAL A 210 -2.29 2.69 -5.33
CA VAL A 210 -0.95 3.26 -5.24
C VAL A 210 -0.43 3.16 -3.81
N GLY A 211 0.76 2.60 -3.64
CA GLY A 211 1.37 2.44 -2.33
C GLY A 211 2.64 3.26 -2.19
N GLN A 212 2.79 4.03 -1.10
CA GLN A 212 4.04 4.73 -0.79
C GLN A 212 4.89 3.91 0.19
N SER A 213 6.15 3.62 -0.17
CA SER A 213 7.14 3.06 0.77
C SER A 213 6.65 1.74 1.39
N ALA A 214 6.24 1.72 2.66
CA ALA A 214 5.58 0.56 3.27
C ALA A 214 4.25 0.17 2.58
N GLY A 215 3.43 1.14 2.19
CA GLY A 215 2.27 0.90 1.37
C GLY A 215 2.65 0.38 -0.02
N GLY A 216 3.78 0.83 -0.57
CA GLY A 216 4.31 0.33 -1.85
C GLY A 216 4.72 -1.13 -1.78
N GLN A 217 5.29 -1.55 -0.64
CA GLN A 217 5.58 -2.95 -0.37
C GLN A 217 4.29 -3.79 -0.32
N LEU A 218 3.25 -3.30 0.38
CA LEU A 218 1.97 -4.00 0.44
C LEU A 218 1.28 -4.06 -0.93
N VAL A 219 1.30 -2.98 -1.72
CA VAL A 219 0.71 -2.95 -3.08
C VAL A 219 1.47 -3.88 -4.04
N GLN A 220 2.80 -3.96 -3.95
CA GLN A 220 3.58 -4.93 -4.73
C GLN A 220 3.16 -6.38 -4.41
N ARG A 221 3.02 -6.70 -3.12
CA ARG A 221 2.54 -8.01 -2.69
C ARG A 221 1.11 -8.25 -3.12
N TYR A 222 0.25 -7.26 -2.99
CA TYR A 222 -1.13 -7.35 -3.39
C TYR A 222 -1.26 -7.64 -4.89
N ALA A 223 -0.44 -7.02 -5.73
CA ALA A 223 -0.38 -7.32 -7.15
C ALA A 223 -0.03 -8.78 -7.45
N ALA A 224 0.69 -9.49 -6.57
CA ALA A 224 0.99 -10.91 -6.72
C ALA A 224 -0.11 -11.82 -6.11
N LEU A 225 -0.80 -11.34 -5.07
CA LEU A 225 -1.70 -12.14 -4.23
C LEU A 225 -3.19 -11.89 -4.47
N ALA A 226 -3.56 -10.82 -5.19
CA ALA A 226 -4.95 -10.46 -5.45
C ALA A 226 -5.70 -11.63 -6.12
N ARG A 227 -7.01 -11.72 -5.86
CA ARG A 227 -7.85 -12.70 -6.58
C ARG A 227 -8.05 -12.24 -8.02
N ASP A 228 -8.16 -13.20 -8.93
CA ASP A 228 -8.61 -12.91 -10.29
C ASP A 228 -10.09 -12.54 -10.30
N ARG A 229 -10.43 -11.54 -11.10
CA ARG A 229 -11.74 -10.86 -11.08
C ARG A 229 -12.35 -10.71 -12.48
N PRO A 230 -12.48 -11.80 -13.27
CA PRO A 230 -12.95 -11.71 -14.65
C PRO A 230 -14.40 -11.19 -14.78
N SER A 231 -15.19 -11.27 -13.72
CA SER A 231 -16.58 -10.78 -13.69
C SER A 231 -16.71 -9.30 -13.31
N CYS A 232 -15.64 -8.65 -12.86
CA CYS A 232 -15.68 -7.25 -12.46
C CYS A 232 -15.46 -6.33 -13.66
N ARG A 233 -16.22 -5.23 -13.71
CA ARG A 233 -16.22 -4.32 -14.88
C ARG A 233 -15.00 -3.41 -14.92
N ALA A 234 -14.43 -3.07 -13.78
CA ALA A 234 -13.33 -2.11 -13.71
C ALA A 234 -11.96 -2.77 -13.86
N HIS A 235 -11.09 -2.11 -14.63
CA HIS A 235 -9.67 -2.42 -14.71
C HIS A 235 -8.97 -2.06 -13.40
N VAL A 236 -8.07 -2.92 -12.93
CA VAL A 236 -7.31 -2.70 -11.70
C VAL A 236 -5.83 -2.54 -12.01
N ARG A 237 -5.26 -1.41 -11.61
CA ARG A 237 -3.82 -1.11 -11.68
C ARG A 237 -3.19 -1.12 -10.30
N TYR A 238 -1.96 -1.65 -10.23
CA TYR A 238 -1.14 -1.67 -9.02
C TYR A 238 0.12 -0.81 -9.21
N VAL A 239 0.20 0.31 -8.51
CA VAL A 239 1.34 1.24 -8.56
C VAL A 239 2.16 1.10 -7.29
N GLN A 240 3.31 0.45 -7.39
CA GLN A 240 4.27 0.31 -6.29
C GLN A 240 5.23 1.50 -6.30
N ASN A 241 5.12 2.42 -5.32
CA ASN A 241 5.99 3.59 -5.27
C ASN A 241 7.08 3.46 -4.20
N ASN A 242 8.33 3.44 -4.66
CA ASN A 242 9.53 3.33 -3.83
C ASN A 242 9.42 2.30 -2.67
N PRO A 243 8.90 1.07 -2.89
CA PRO A 243 8.93 0.03 -1.86
C PRO A 243 10.35 -0.16 -1.32
N ALA A 244 10.46 -0.42 -0.02
CA ALA A 244 11.75 -0.77 0.57
C ALA A 244 12.18 -2.20 0.21
N THR A 245 11.22 -3.10 -0.01
CA THR A 245 11.45 -4.47 -0.45
C THR A 245 10.32 -4.93 -1.36
N CYS A 246 10.61 -5.90 -2.22
CA CYS A 246 9.60 -6.66 -2.94
C CYS A 246 9.64 -8.12 -2.45
N SER A 247 8.54 -8.85 -2.60
CA SER A 247 8.54 -10.31 -2.39
C SER A 247 9.08 -10.99 -3.64
N TYR A 248 10.30 -11.51 -3.57
CA TYR A 248 10.92 -12.23 -4.68
C TYR A 248 10.27 -13.59 -4.84
N PHE A 249 9.99 -13.98 -6.08
CA PHE A 249 9.33 -15.26 -6.40
C PHE A 249 10.29 -16.46 -6.33
N THR A 250 11.59 -16.22 -6.28
CA THR A 250 12.65 -17.21 -6.15
C THR A 250 13.60 -16.82 -5.02
N ALA A 251 14.43 -17.78 -4.57
CA ALA A 251 15.46 -17.53 -3.57
C ALA A 251 16.63 -16.67 -4.10
N ASP A 252 16.71 -16.46 -5.42
CA ASP A 252 17.80 -15.73 -6.06
C ASP A 252 17.84 -14.27 -5.64
N ARG A 253 19.04 -13.75 -5.43
CA ARG A 253 19.31 -12.35 -5.12
C ARG A 253 20.39 -11.84 -6.07
N PRO A 254 20.43 -10.54 -6.39
CA PRO A 254 21.46 -9.97 -7.25
C PRO A 254 22.86 -10.30 -6.68
N SER A 255 23.74 -10.85 -7.51
CA SER A 255 25.11 -11.22 -7.14
C SER A 255 26.02 -9.98 -7.03
N SER A 256 25.72 -8.94 -7.81
CA SER A 256 26.41 -7.65 -7.75
C SER A 256 25.48 -6.47 -8.04
N VAL A 257 25.82 -5.31 -7.49
CA VAL A 257 25.22 -4.02 -7.83
C VAL A 257 26.33 -3.10 -8.35
N GLN A 258 26.21 -2.64 -9.59
CA GLN A 258 27.20 -1.75 -10.22
C GLN A 258 28.63 -2.30 -10.15
N GLY A 259 28.79 -3.61 -10.41
CA GLY A 259 30.08 -4.30 -10.39
C GLY A 259 30.65 -4.58 -9.00
N LYS A 260 29.95 -4.21 -7.92
CA LYS A 260 30.33 -4.55 -6.54
C LYS A 260 29.54 -5.77 -6.08
N ALA A 261 30.24 -6.82 -5.67
CA ALA A 261 29.61 -8.01 -5.12
C ALA A 261 28.76 -7.65 -3.89
N LEU A 262 27.53 -8.18 -3.83
CA LEU A 262 26.76 -8.17 -2.60
C LEU A 262 27.17 -9.37 -1.73
N PRO A 263 26.95 -9.31 -0.40
CA PRO A 263 27.05 -10.50 0.43
C PRO A 263 26.22 -11.63 -0.18
N PRO A 264 26.72 -12.87 -0.22
CA PRO A 264 25.98 -13.98 -0.83
C PRO A 264 24.69 -14.22 -0.02
N ALA A 265 23.59 -14.62 -0.66
CA ALA A 265 22.30 -14.77 0.03
C ALA A 265 22.37 -15.65 1.31
N ARG A 266 23.25 -16.67 1.30
CA ARG A 266 23.57 -17.53 2.47
C ARG A 266 24.11 -16.79 3.71
N SER A 267 24.63 -15.57 3.55
CA SER A 267 25.07 -14.74 4.68
C SER A 267 23.90 -14.13 5.47
N CYS A 268 22.69 -14.20 4.91
CA CYS A 268 21.45 -13.92 5.60
C CYS A 268 20.62 -15.21 5.61
N ALA A 269 20.70 -15.97 6.71
CA ALA A 269 19.68 -16.99 6.98
C ALA A 269 18.30 -16.34 6.78
N GLU A 270 17.36 -17.07 6.18
CA GLU A 270 15.99 -16.59 5.97
C GLU A 270 15.80 -15.50 4.91
N SER A 271 16.76 -15.32 3.98
CA SER A 271 16.62 -14.35 2.88
C SER A 271 15.37 -14.54 2.01
N ASN A 272 14.85 -15.78 1.95
CA ASN A 272 13.66 -16.14 1.20
C ASN A 272 12.40 -16.36 2.08
N LEU A 273 12.49 -16.17 3.40
CA LEU A 273 11.29 -16.18 4.26
C LEU A 273 10.33 -15.06 3.86
N TRP A 274 9.04 -15.36 3.98
CA TRP A 274 8.00 -14.36 3.85
C TRP A 274 8.23 -13.21 4.88
N PRO A 275 8.19 -11.93 4.46
CA PRO A 275 7.69 -11.42 3.19
C PRO A 275 8.79 -10.98 2.19
N PHE A 276 10.02 -11.45 2.33
CA PHE A 276 11.13 -11.14 1.40
C PHE A 276 11.21 -12.13 0.24
N GLY A 277 10.79 -13.37 0.47
CA GLY A 277 10.48 -14.38 -0.53
C GLY A 277 9.16 -15.08 -0.19
N PHE A 278 8.96 -16.32 -0.64
CA PHE A 278 7.72 -17.09 -0.41
C PHE A 278 7.87 -18.27 0.58
N ASP A 279 9.03 -18.48 1.19
CA ASP A 279 9.19 -19.55 2.19
C ASP A 279 8.32 -19.25 3.42
N GLY A 280 7.52 -20.23 3.83
CA GLY A 280 6.60 -20.09 4.96
C GLY A 280 5.44 -19.12 4.72
N PHE A 281 5.15 -18.74 3.47
CA PHE A 281 3.98 -17.91 3.16
C PHE A 281 2.69 -18.64 3.57
N PRO A 282 1.84 -18.07 4.45
CA PRO A 282 0.65 -18.75 4.96
C PRO A 282 -0.49 -18.93 3.94
N GLY A 283 -0.37 -18.33 2.74
CA GLY A 283 -1.42 -18.34 1.73
C GLY A 283 -2.37 -17.14 1.82
N THR A 284 -3.37 -17.15 0.96
CA THR A 284 -4.47 -16.18 0.91
C THR A 284 -5.78 -16.85 1.30
N ALA A 285 -6.89 -16.09 1.33
CA ALA A 285 -8.22 -16.67 1.47
C ALA A 285 -8.57 -17.71 0.36
N ALA A 286 -7.90 -17.66 -0.79
CA ALA A 286 -8.04 -18.64 -1.88
C ALA A 286 -7.10 -19.85 -1.74
N GLY A 287 -6.29 -19.92 -0.67
CA GLY A 287 -5.28 -20.94 -0.45
C GLY A 287 -3.87 -20.50 -0.85
N THR A 288 -2.98 -21.49 -0.99
CA THR A 288 -1.56 -21.29 -1.31
C THR A 288 -1.24 -21.83 -2.69
N LEU A 289 -0.55 -21.04 -3.50
CA LEU A 289 0.00 -21.42 -4.80
C LEU A 289 1.51 -21.58 -4.76
N ALA A 290 2.07 -22.20 -5.80
CA ALA A 290 3.51 -22.20 -5.98
C ALA A 290 4.01 -20.79 -6.38
N PRO A 291 5.26 -20.40 -6.05
CA PRO A 291 5.78 -19.07 -6.38
C PRO A 291 5.71 -18.71 -7.87
N VAL A 292 5.87 -19.69 -8.77
CA VAL A 292 5.74 -19.49 -10.22
C VAL A 292 4.30 -19.10 -10.65
N ASP A 293 3.27 -19.54 -9.91
CA ASP A 293 1.89 -19.18 -10.19
C ASP A 293 1.55 -17.77 -9.69
N TYR A 294 2.11 -17.36 -8.54
CA TYR A 294 2.05 -15.96 -8.11
C TYR A 294 2.81 -15.04 -9.08
N PHE A 295 3.93 -15.50 -9.63
CA PHE A 295 4.64 -14.79 -10.69
C PHE A 295 3.79 -14.66 -11.95
N ARG A 296 3.14 -15.74 -12.41
CA ARG A 296 2.22 -15.71 -13.56
C ARG A 296 1.12 -14.66 -13.37
N GLN A 297 0.51 -14.63 -12.19
CA GLN A 297 -0.50 -13.62 -11.86
C GLN A 297 0.07 -12.21 -11.92
N TYR A 298 1.18 -11.95 -11.22
CA TYR A 298 1.84 -10.63 -11.22
C TYR A 298 2.24 -10.19 -12.63
N ALA A 299 2.80 -11.09 -13.43
CA ALA A 299 3.22 -10.84 -14.80
C ALA A 299 2.03 -10.51 -15.73
N SER A 300 0.85 -11.07 -15.49
CA SER A 300 -0.34 -10.77 -16.30
C SER A 300 -1.02 -9.43 -15.96
N ARG A 301 -0.71 -8.84 -14.80
CA ARG A 301 -1.42 -7.68 -14.25
C ARG A 301 -0.81 -6.36 -14.70
N ASP A 302 -1.63 -5.32 -14.70
CA ASP A 302 -1.16 -3.94 -14.89
C ASP A 302 -0.45 -3.47 -13.60
N VAL A 303 0.88 -3.58 -13.62
CA VAL A 303 1.73 -3.16 -12.51
C VAL A 303 2.66 -2.04 -12.98
N VAL A 304 2.75 -0.96 -12.20
CA VAL A 304 3.66 0.14 -12.47
C VAL A 304 4.62 0.31 -11.28
N ALA A 305 5.91 0.13 -11.54
CA ALA A 305 6.97 0.48 -10.61
C ALA A 305 7.32 1.96 -10.77
N THR A 306 6.86 2.79 -9.84
CA THR A 306 7.26 4.19 -9.79
C THR A 306 8.50 4.36 -8.92
N VAL A 307 9.52 5.04 -9.47
CA VAL A 307 10.83 5.18 -8.82
C VAL A 307 11.27 6.64 -8.79
N GLY A 308 11.60 7.14 -7.60
CA GLY A 308 12.32 8.40 -7.43
C GLY A 308 13.82 8.16 -7.57
N TYR A 309 14.45 8.70 -8.61
CA TYR A 309 15.88 8.42 -8.87
C TYR A 309 16.82 8.99 -7.79
N ARG A 310 16.36 9.93 -6.97
CA ARG A 310 17.09 10.48 -5.82
C ARG A 310 16.74 9.78 -4.49
N ASP A 311 15.97 8.69 -4.50
CA ASP A 311 15.70 7.86 -3.31
C ASP A 311 16.90 6.96 -2.95
N THR A 312 18.00 7.63 -2.59
CA THR A 312 19.33 7.03 -2.43
C THR A 312 19.87 7.14 -1.01
N ASN A 313 19.04 7.53 -0.03
CA ASN A 313 19.48 7.64 1.36
C ASN A 313 19.70 6.23 1.95
N PRO A 314 20.96 5.86 2.29
CA PRO A 314 21.29 4.51 2.73
C PRO A 314 20.77 4.18 4.13
N CYS A 315 20.42 5.19 4.94
CA CYS A 315 19.91 4.99 6.29
C CYS A 315 18.38 4.92 6.36
N SER A 316 17.69 4.71 5.22
CA SER A 316 16.23 4.81 5.15
C SER A 316 15.58 3.56 4.54
N GLY A 317 14.37 3.23 4.97
CA GLY A 317 13.66 2.03 4.54
C GLY A 317 13.96 0.84 5.44
N ASP A 318 13.70 -0.36 4.95
CA ASP A 318 14.15 -1.58 5.63
C ASP A 318 15.64 -1.77 5.35
N GLN A 319 16.42 -1.96 6.42
CA GLN A 319 17.86 -2.17 6.40
C GLN A 319 18.24 -3.51 7.04
N ALA A 320 17.26 -4.40 7.27
CA ALA A 320 17.52 -5.78 7.62
C ALA A 320 18.31 -6.48 6.51
N CYS A 321 19.04 -7.54 6.88
CA CYS A 321 19.91 -8.31 5.99
C CYS A 321 19.18 -8.73 4.70
N GLN A 322 17.97 -9.28 4.84
CA GLN A 322 17.12 -9.76 3.76
C GLN A 322 16.72 -8.62 2.79
N ALA A 323 16.48 -7.42 3.31
CA ALA A 323 16.16 -6.25 2.49
C ALA A 323 17.38 -5.74 1.72
N VAL A 324 18.54 -5.68 2.38
CA VAL A 324 19.81 -5.23 1.76
C VAL A 324 20.25 -6.19 0.66
N LEU A 325 19.98 -7.49 0.78
CA LEU A 325 20.25 -8.45 -0.29
C LEU A 325 19.51 -8.18 -1.61
N GLN A 326 18.42 -7.40 -1.59
CA GLN A 326 17.66 -7.09 -2.80
C GLN A 326 18.31 -6.00 -3.68
N GLY A 327 19.47 -5.45 -3.30
CA GLY A 327 20.12 -4.40 -4.09
C GLY A 327 20.91 -3.35 -3.31
N GLY A 328 21.29 -3.65 -2.07
CA GLY A 328 22.02 -2.73 -1.19
C GLY A 328 21.12 -1.78 -0.39
N HIS A 329 21.74 -0.79 0.25
CA HIS A 329 21.07 0.11 1.18
C HIS A 329 20.09 1.10 0.54
N LYS A 330 20.22 1.39 -0.76
CA LYS A 330 19.43 2.41 -1.46
C LYS A 330 18.12 1.82 -1.98
N ARG A 331 16.97 2.44 -1.70
CA ARG A 331 15.68 1.96 -2.22
C ARG A 331 15.63 2.01 -3.75
N ARG A 332 16.15 3.09 -4.35
CA ARG A 332 16.25 3.22 -5.81
C ARG A 332 16.86 1.97 -6.47
N ASP A 333 18.01 1.52 -5.98
CA ASP A 333 18.72 0.39 -6.58
C ASP A 333 17.89 -0.89 -6.45
N ARG A 334 17.30 -1.15 -5.28
CA ARG A 334 16.39 -2.29 -5.04
C ARG A 334 15.19 -2.29 -5.99
N ASN A 335 14.62 -1.12 -6.30
CA ASN A 335 13.47 -1.00 -7.19
C ASN A 335 13.82 -1.22 -8.67
N LEU A 336 14.97 -0.70 -9.12
CA LEU A 336 15.47 -0.94 -10.46
C LEU A 336 15.88 -2.41 -10.66
N ILE A 337 16.44 -3.04 -9.62
CA ILE A 337 16.78 -4.47 -9.64
C ILE A 337 15.52 -5.33 -9.67
N TRP A 338 14.46 -4.95 -8.94
CA TRP A 338 13.17 -5.64 -9.03
C TRP A 338 12.62 -5.66 -10.47
N TYR A 339 12.68 -4.53 -11.16
CA TYR A 339 12.27 -4.44 -12.57
C TYR A 339 13.10 -5.39 -13.45
N ARG A 340 14.44 -5.35 -13.32
CA ARG A 340 15.34 -6.29 -13.99
C ARG A 340 14.97 -7.76 -13.69
N TYR A 341 14.80 -8.10 -12.42
CA TYR A 341 14.51 -9.46 -11.96
C TYR A 341 13.25 -10.04 -12.61
N VAL A 342 12.15 -9.27 -12.63
CA VAL A 342 10.89 -9.71 -13.22
C VAL A 342 11.03 -9.94 -14.73
N HIS A 343 11.71 -9.03 -15.44
CA HIS A 343 11.92 -9.14 -16.88
C HIS A 343 12.89 -10.27 -17.28
N GLU A 344 13.93 -10.52 -16.46
CA GLU A 344 14.87 -11.62 -16.66
C GLU A 344 14.23 -12.99 -16.38
N LEU A 345 13.41 -13.12 -15.34
CA LEU A 345 12.62 -14.35 -15.09
C LEU A 345 11.67 -14.68 -16.24
N ALA A 346 10.94 -13.67 -16.75
CA ALA A 346 10.01 -13.84 -17.85
C ALA A 346 10.69 -13.97 -19.22
N ARG A 347 12.02 -13.78 -19.34
CA ARG A 347 12.72 -13.77 -20.64
C ARG A 347 12.03 -12.87 -21.68
N THR A 348 11.62 -11.68 -21.26
CA THR A 348 10.90 -10.73 -22.13
C THR A 348 11.73 -10.15 -23.27
N GLY A 349 13.07 -10.26 -23.18
CA GLY A 349 13.99 -9.57 -24.09
C GLY A 349 14.13 -8.07 -23.82
N GLU A 350 13.60 -7.57 -22.69
CA GLU A 350 13.69 -6.17 -22.30
C GLU A 350 15.15 -5.68 -22.27
N ASN A 351 15.41 -4.50 -22.82
CA ASN A 351 16.76 -3.93 -22.81
C ASN A 351 17.09 -3.35 -21.44
N LEU A 352 17.77 -4.15 -20.62
CA LEU A 352 18.15 -3.82 -19.24
C LEU A 352 19.57 -3.22 -19.14
N THR A 353 20.16 -2.75 -20.24
CA THR A 353 21.44 -2.02 -20.22
C THR A 353 21.33 -0.80 -19.29
N GLY A 354 22.32 -0.62 -18.41
CA GLY A 354 22.35 0.46 -17.43
C GLY A 354 21.56 0.20 -16.14
N PHE A 355 20.67 -0.81 -16.10
CA PHE A 355 20.00 -1.19 -14.86
C PHE A 355 21.00 -1.84 -13.88
N PRO A 356 20.96 -1.50 -12.59
CA PRO A 356 21.77 -2.18 -11.58
C PRO A 356 21.31 -3.63 -11.37
N GLY A 357 22.10 -4.40 -10.62
CA GLY A 357 21.86 -5.83 -10.37
C GLY A 357 22.43 -6.69 -11.48
N THR A 358 22.83 -7.90 -11.14
CA THR A 358 23.07 -9.00 -12.08
C THR A 358 22.63 -10.27 -11.38
N PHE A 359 22.06 -11.21 -12.11
CA PHE A 359 21.73 -12.54 -11.61
C PHE A 359 22.52 -13.57 -12.40
N ALA A 360 22.98 -14.63 -11.72
CA ALA A 360 23.75 -15.69 -12.36
C ALA A 360 22.82 -16.74 -12.98
N ASP A 361 21.90 -17.31 -12.17
CA ASP A 361 21.19 -18.54 -12.52
C ASP A 361 19.68 -18.44 -12.27
N LEU A 362 19.02 -17.38 -12.77
CA LEU A 362 17.56 -17.30 -12.69
C LEU A 362 16.92 -18.44 -13.50
N PRO A 363 15.86 -19.09 -12.99
CA PRO A 363 15.10 -20.05 -13.78
C PRO A 363 14.45 -19.37 -14.99
N ASP A 364 14.17 -20.15 -16.03
CA ASP A 364 13.40 -19.69 -17.18
C ASP A 364 11.90 -19.85 -16.91
N TRP A 365 11.23 -18.74 -16.61
CA TRP A 365 9.78 -18.66 -16.44
C TRP A 365 9.10 -17.92 -17.59
N GLY A 366 9.78 -17.77 -18.74
CA GLY A 366 9.19 -17.30 -19.98
C GLY A 366 7.94 -18.08 -20.37
N PRO A 367 7.95 -19.43 -20.38
CA PRO A 367 6.75 -20.21 -20.67
C PRO A 367 5.59 -19.97 -19.71
N ALA A 368 5.86 -19.67 -18.43
CA ALA A 368 4.82 -19.40 -17.45
C ALA A 368 4.11 -18.05 -17.64
N SER A 369 4.76 -17.11 -18.36
CA SER A 369 4.31 -15.73 -18.58
C SER A 369 4.15 -15.36 -20.06
N GLU A 370 4.26 -16.35 -20.96
CA GLU A 370 4.28 -16.15 -22.42
C GLU A 370 5.31 -15.11 -22.87
N ASN A 371 6.46 -15.08 -22.19
CA ASN A 371 7.53 -14.10 -22.39
C ASN A 371 7.09 -12.64 -22.25
N ARG A 372 6.03 -12.36 -21.47
CA ARG A 372 5.45 -11.03 -21.28
C ARG A 372 5.29 -10.71 -19.81
N VAL A 373 5.44 -9.44 -19.47
CA VAL A 373 5.08 -8.93 -18.15
C VAL A 373 4.37 -7.59 -18.32
N GLY A 374 3.31 -7.38 -17.54
CA GLY A 374 2.58 -6.11 -17.44
C GLY A 374 3.27 -5.11 -16.50
N LEU A 375 4.43 -5.46 -15.93
CA LEU A 375 5.26 -4.57 -15.14
C LEU A 375 5.88 -3.48 -16.02
N ARG A 376 5.56 -2.23 -15.72
CA ARG A 376 6.10 -1.04 -16.40
C ARG A 376 6.89 -0.17 -15.45
N LEU A 377 7.88 0.55 -15.96
CA LEU A 377 8.68 1.50 -15.20
C LEU A 377 8.14 2.91 -15.38
N ALA A 378 8.07 3.69 -14.31
CA ALA A 378 7.74 5.11 -14.34
C ALA A 378 8.68 5.88 -13.39
N LEU A 379 9.76 6.43 -13.94
CA LEU A 379 10.88 6.92 -13.14
C LEU A 379 11.03 8.45 -13.25
N ALA A 380 10.92 9.10 -12.09
CA ALA A 380 11.10 10.54 -11.94
C ALA A 380 12.55 10.87 -11.53
N LYS A 381 13.31 11.46 -12.48
CA LYS A 381 14.76 11.72 -12.36
C LYS A 381 15.12 12.61 -11.16
N ASP A 382 14.30 13.60 -10.86
CA ASP A 382 14.60 14.60 -9.83
C ASP A 382 13.86 14.37 -8.51
N ALA A 383 13.10 13.28 -8.42
CA ALA A 383 12.30 12.93 -7.25
C ALA A 383 13.06 12.02 -6.28
N GLY A 384 12.85 12.23 -4.98
CA GLY A 384 13.32 11.37 -3.90
C GLY A 384 12.22 10.45 -3.37
N HIS A 385 12.15 10.32 -2.05
CA HIS A 385 11.21 9.43 -1.37
C HIS A 385 9.83 10.06 -1.11
N GLU A 386 9.60 11.33 -1.44
CA GLU A 386 8.33 11.99 -1.16
C GLU A 386 7.29 11.72 -2.26
N PHE A 387 6.07 11.36 -1.87
CA PHE A 387 4.97 11.05 -2.79
C PHE A 387 4.74 12.15 -3.84
N ALA A 388 4.61 13.41 -3.40
CA ALA A 388 4.34 14.53 -4.28
C ALA A 388 5.49 14.81 -5.28
N GLN A 389 6.75 14.50 -4.92
CA GLN A 389 7.88 14.71 -5.83
C GLN A 389 7.81 13.83 -7.08
N ILE A 390 7.10 12.69 -7.02
CA ILE A 390 6.86 11.82 -8.17
C ILE A 390 5.52 12.15 -8.81
N PHE A 391 4.44 12.16 -8.02
CA PHE A 391 3.07 12.22 -8.56
C PHE A 391 2.59 13.61 -8.98
N SER A 392 3.37 14.67 -8.73
CA SER A 392 3.15 15.98 -9.35
C SER A 392 3.85 16.13 -10.72
N THR A 393 4.69 15.17 -11.12
CA THR A 393 5.40 15.20 -12.42
C THR A 393 4.54 14.56 -13.54
N PRO A 394 4.85 14.80 -14.83
CA PRO A 394 4.19 14.11 -15.94
C PRO A 394 4.23 12.58 -15.84
N VAL A 395 5.38 12.00 -15.43
CA VAL A 395 5.54 10.55 -15.29
C VAL A 395 4.67 9.97 -14.18
N GLY A 396 4.63 10.60 -13.01
CA GLY A 396 3.77 10.14 -11.92
C GLY A 396 2.28 10.31 -12.23
N GLN A 397 1.91 11.39 -12.91
CA GLN A 397 0.53 11.61 -13.36
C GLN A 397 0.10 10.54 -14.37
N SER A 398 0.97 10.20 -15.31
CA SER A 398 0.72 9.12 -16.26
C SER A 398 0.56 7.76 -15.57
N ALA A 399 1.44 7.44 -14.62
CA ALA A 399 1.37 6.20 -13.84
C ALA A 399 0.01 6.00 -13.14
N LEU A 400 -0.61 7.09 -12.65
CA LEU A 400 -1.90 7.02 -11.96
C LEU A 400 -3.10 7.07 -12.91
N PHE A 401 -3.06 7.86 -13.98
CA PHE A 401 -4.28 8.28 -14.68
C PHE A 401 -4.36 7.86 -16.16
N ASP A 402 -3.25 7.44 -16.78
CA ASP A 402 -3.27 7.05 -18.20
C ASP A 402 -3.71 5.60 -18.36
N ASP A 403 -4.54 5.31 -19.37
CA ASP A 403 -5.15 3.99 -19.53
C ASP A 403 -4.15 2.93 -20.01
N VAL A 404 -3.44 3.22 -21.09
CA VAL A 404 -2.63 2.23 -21.82
C VAL A 404 -1.16 2.59 -21.76
N ASP A 405 -0.77 3.79 -22.20
CA ASP A 405 0.63 4.18 -22.26
C ASP A 405 1.06 4.93 -21.00
N VAL A 406 1.77 4.24 -20.11
CA VAL A 406 2.44 4.89 -18.98
C VAL A 406 3.75 5.46 -19.45
N LEU A 407 3.93 6.77 -19.24
CA LEU A 407 5.18 7.47 -19.53
C LEU A 407 6.31 6.87 -18.68
N GLU A 408 7.36 6.40 -19.34
CA GLU A 408 8.50 5.77 -18.66
C GLU A 408 9.34 6.79 -17.85
N GLY A 409 9.46 8.02 -18.37
CA GLY A 409 10.32 9.04 -17.77
C GLY A 409 11.80 8.80 -18.07
N TRP A 410 12.67 9.01 -17.07
CA TRP A 410 14.10 8.76 -17.25
C TRP A 410 14.41 7.26 -17.12
N ARG A 411 15.25 6.72 -17.97
CA ARG A 411 15.63 5.30 -17.93
C ARG A 411 17.14 5.14 -17.79
N PRO A 412 17.63 4.23 -16.94
CA PRO A 412 19.05 3.88 -16.93
C PRO A 412 19.52 3.46 -18.32
N GLY A 413 20.64 4.04 -18.79
CA GLY A 413 21.27 3.67 -20.05
C GLY A 413 20.61 4.21 -21.33
N LYS A 414 19.57 5.06 -21.23
CA LYS A 414 18.97 5.77 -22.36
C LYS A 414 18.95 7.28 -22.15
#